data_AF-A0A2U3QIZ0-F1
#
_entry.id   AF-A0A2U3QIZ0-F1
#
_cell.length_a   1.000
_cell.length_b   1.000
_cell.length_c   1.000
_cell.angle_alpha   90.00
_cell.angle_beta   90.00
_cell.angle_gamma   90.00
#
_symmetry.space_group_name_H-M   'P 1'
#
loop_
_entity.id
_entity.type
_entity.pdbx_description
1 polymer ?
#
loop_
_entity_poly.entity_id
_entity_poly.type
_entity_poly.pdbx_seq_one_letter_code
_entity_poly.pdbx_strand_id
1 'polypeptide(L)' 'MTKLFIFIGITAFGWIGWWLGSKVGFMTGFISSIAASMVGVYIGWRIGHDYFE' A
#
# COMPACT_ATOMS: atom_id res chain seq x y z
N MET A 1 -13.45 6.20 -10.86
CA MET A 1 -13.38 4.93 -10.10
C MET A 1 -12.02 4.68 -9.45
N THR A 2 -10.96 5.34 -9.91
CA THR A 2 -9.57 5.26 -9.43
C THR A 2 -9.38 5.49 -7.91
N LYS A 3 -10.17 6.37 -7.28
CA LYS A 3 -10.09 6.63 -5.81
C LYS A 3 -10.36 5.39 -4.95
N LEU A 4 -11.30 4.52 -5.35
CA LEU A 4 -11.61 3.29 -4.61
C LEU A 4 -10.46 2.27 -4.72
N PHE A 5 -9.86 2.13 -5.90
CA PHE A 5 -8.72 1.25 -6.12
C PHE A 5 -7.47 1.73 -5.38
N ILE A 6 -7.24 3.05 -5.29
CA ILE A 6 -6.19 3.62 -4.45
C ILE A 6 -6.45 3.29 -2.97
N PHE A 7 -7.69 3.41 -2.50
CA PHE A 7 -8.04 3.11 -1.11
C PHE A 7 -7.81 1.62 -0.75
N ILE A 8 -8.18 0.72 -1.66
CA ILE A 8 -7.94 -0.72 -1.52
C ILE A 8 -6.43 -1.02 -1.57
N GLY A 9 -5.69 -0.41 -2.50
CA GLY A 9 -4.24 -0.56 -2.63
C GLY A 9 -3.49 -0.10 -1.38
N ILE A 10 -3.84 1.06 -0.83
CA ILE A 10 -3.26 1.57 0.43
C ILE A 10 -3.56 0.62 1.59
N THR A 11 -4.80 0.14 1.70
CA THR A 11 -5.22 -0.73 2.82
C THR A 11 -4.51 -2.08 2.75
N ALA A 12 -4.46 -2.71 1.57
CA ALA A 12 -3.83 -4.00 1.38
C ALA A 12 -2.31 -3.94 1.56
N PHE A 13 -1.64 -2.98 0.89
CA PHE A 13 -0.20 -2.85 1.02
C PHE A 13 0.23 -2.31 2.39
N GLY A 14 -0.52 -1.39 2.99
CA GLY A 14 -0.27 -0.93 4.36
C GLY A 14 -0.34 -2.06 5.38
N TRP A 15 -1.34 -2.95 5.26
CA TRP A 15 -1.44 -4.13 6.13
C TRP A 15 -0.30 -5.12 5.91
N ILE A 16 0.06 -5.41 4.65
CA ILE A 16 1.18 -6.30 4.30
C ILE A 16 2.51 -5.72 4.81
N GLY A 17 2.73 -4.41 4.64
CA GLY A 17 3.90 -3.70 5.14
C GLY A 17 4.00 -3.73 6.66
N TRP A 18 2.90 -3.55 7.36
CA TRP A 18 2.87 -3.68 8.82
C TRP A 18 3.15 -5.11 9.27
N TRP A 19 2.56 -6.11 8.62
CA TRP A 19 2.73 -7.52 8.98
C TRP A 19 4.18 -8.01 8.75
N LEU A 20 4.80 -7.60 7.65
CA LEU A 20 6.21 -7.89 7.35
C LEU A 20 7.17 -7.12 8.25
N GLY A 21 6.92 -5.84 8.48
CA GLY A 21 7.83 -5.00 9.26
C GLY A 21 7.75 -5.26 10.77
N SER A 22 6.57 -5.62 11.30
CA SER A 22 6.38 -5.98 12.72
C SER A 22 7.21 -7.20 13.14
N LYS A 23 7.55 -8.10 12.20
CA LYS A 23 8.42 -9.25 12.48
C LYS A 23 9.90 -8.89 12.68
N VAL A 24 10.36 -7.73 12.19
CA VAL A 24 11.77 -7.32 12.25
C VAL A 24 12.02 -6.33 13.40
N GLY A 25 10.99 -5.59 13.80
CA GLY A 25 11.04 -4.66 14.93
C GLY A 25 10.07 -3.49 14.75
N PHE A 26 9.70 -2.82 15.84
CA PHE A 26 8.68 -1.76 15.82
C PHE A 26 9.03 -0.62 14.85
N MET A 27 10.31 -0.23 14.81
CA MET A 27 10.83 0.81 13.91
C MET A 27 10.79 0.37 12.43
N THR A 28 11.09 -0.89 12.17
CA THR A 28 11.03 -1.50 10.83
C THR A 28 9.59 -1.68 10.37
N GLY A 29 8.67 -1.99 11.28
CA GLY A 29 7.22 -1.95 11.10
C GLY A 29 6.74 -0.60 10.59
N PHE A 30 7.19 0.47 11.23
CA PHE A 30 6.80 1.83 10.86
C PHE A 30 7.32 2.23 9.47
N ILE A 31 8.61 1.99 9.20
CA ILE A 31 9.23 2.32 7.90
C ILE A 31 8.62 1.46 6.77
N SER A 32 8.44 0.16 7.03
CA SER A 32 7.79 -0.77 6.11
C SER A 32 6.36 -0.35 5.79
N SER A 33 5.61 0.12 6.79
CA SER A 33 4.24 0.59 6.59
C SER A 33 4.18 1.85 5.72
N ILE A 34 5.13 2.77 5.88
CA ILE A 34 5.24 3.97 5.03
C ILE A 34 5.61 3.56 3.60
N ALA A 35 6.64 2.73 3.44
CA ALA A 35 7.09 2.25 2.13
C ALA A 35 5.99 1.48 1.39
N ALA A 36 5.30 0.57 2.09
CA ALA A 36 4.22 -0.20 1.52
C ALA A 36 3.00 0.68 1.20
N SER A 37 2.68 1.69 2.01
CA SER A 37 1.62 2.66 1.68
C SER A 37 1.94 3.43 0.39
N MET A 38 3.18 3.89 0.20
CA MET A 38 3.60 4.54 -1.04
C MET A 38 3.48 3.61 -2.26
N VAL A 39 3.88 2.34 -2.10
CA VAL A 39 3.74 1.31 -3.15
C VAL A 39 2.25 1.03 -3.43
N GLY A 40 1.40 0.97 -2.41
CA GLY A 40 -0.05 0.80 -2.52
C GLY A 40 -0.74 1.94 -3.27
N VAL A 41 -0.32 3.19 -3.04
CA VAL A 41 -0.78 4.35 -3.83
C VAL A 41 -0.38 4.20 -5.29
N TYR A 42 0.88 3.86 -5.57
CA TYR A 42 1.39 3.75 -6.94
C TYR A 42 0.70 2.63 -7.72
N ILE A 43 0.50 1.48 -7.10
CA ILE A 43 -0.19 0.33 -7.70
C ILE A 43 -1.69 0.62 -7.85
N GLY A 44 -2.34 1.20 -6.83
CA GLY A 44 -3.75 1.56 -6.91
C GLY A 44 -4.04 2.64 -7.97
N TRP A 45 -3.13 3.59 -8.15
CA TRP A 45 -3.19 4.58 -9.22
C TRP A 45 -2.97 3.95 -10.58
N ARG A 46 -1.95 3.09 -10.74
CA ARG A 46 -1.67 2.38 -12.00
C ARG A 46 -2.84 1.50 -12.43
N ILE A 47 -3.35 0.64 -11.54
CA ILE A 47 -4.49 -0.25 -11.84
C ILE A 47 -5.74 0.57 -12.15
N GLY A 48 -6.00 1.63 -11.38
CA GLY A 48 -7.17 2.47 -11.62
C GLY A 48 -7.06 3.39 -12.83
N HIS A 49 -5.89 3.51 -13.47
CA HIS A 49 -5.69 4.20 -14.75
C HIS A 49 -5.74 3.20 -15.92
N ASP A 50 -5.19 1.99 -15.74
CA ASP A 50 -5.11 0.95 -16.79
C ASP A 50 -6.46 0.26 -17.04
N TYR A 51 -7.29 0.08 -16.01
CA TYR A 51 -8.58 -0.63 -16.11
C TYR A 51 -9.81 0.28 -16.33
N PHE A 52 -9.66 1.60 -16.22
CA PHE A 52 -10.78 2.55 -16.26
C PHE A 52 -10.58 3.72 -17.24
N GLU A 53 -9.65 3.61 -18.17
CA GLU A 53 -9.63 4.41 -19.40
C GLU A 53 -10.58 3.82 -20.46
#